data_AF-Q5GFR0-F1
#
_entry.id   AF-Q5GFR0-F1
#
_cell.length_a   1.000
_cell.length_b   1.000
_cell.length_c   1.000
_cell.angle_alpha   90.00
_cell.angle_beta   90.00
_cell.angle_gamma   90.00
#
_symmetry.space_group_name_H-M   'P 1'
#
loop_
_entity.id
_entity.type
_entity.pdbx_description
1 polymer ?
#
loop_
_entity_poly.entity_id
_entity_poly.type
_entity_poly.pdbx_seq_one_letter_code
_entity_poly.pdbx_strand_id
1 'polypeptide(L)'
;INNKTRHTLQLEDKTKLTSGRWRTSPTNVARDTIKTFVAESHGFMTGIEGIIYFSVNGEAEISLHFDNPYVGSNKYDGSSDKAAYEVIAQGGSGDIS
;
A
#
# COMPACT_ATOMS: atom_id res chain seq x y z
N ILE A 1 -2.35 -2.38 -6.65
CA ILE A 1 -3.57 -1.62 -6.31
C ILE A 1 -4.54 -1.67 -7.48
N ASN A 2 -5.76 -2.15 -7.27
CA ASN A 2 -6.83 -2.21 -8.26
C ASN A 2 -7.97 -1.29 -7.81
N ASN A 3 -8.11 -0.12 -8.43
CA ASN A 3 -9.10 0.86 -7.99
C ASN A 3 -10.48 0.55 -8.61
N LYS A 4 -11.40 0.06 -7.79
CA LYS A 4 -12.81 -0.18 -8.15
C LYS A 4 -13.78 0.86 -7.61
N THR A 5 -13.28 1.95 -7.02
CA THR A 5 -14.13 3.07 -6.60
C THR A 5 -14.60 3.87 -7.82
N ARG A 6 -15.53 4.81 -7.60
CA ARG A 6 -16.01 5.72 -8.64
C ARG A 6 -15.10 6.93 -8.85
N HIS A 7 -14.04 7.08 -8.04
CA HIS A 7 -13.16 8.23 -8.02
C HIS A 7 -11.70 7.83 -8.25
N THR A 8 -10.86 8.82 -8.54
CA THR A 8 -9.41 8.64 -8.48
C THR A 8 -8.98 8.52 -7.02
N LEU A 9 -8.17 7.53 -6.70
CA LEU A 9 -7.45 7.47 -5.43
C LEU A 9 -6.31 8.48 -5.48
N GLN A 10 -6.40 9.52 -4.66
CA GLN A 10 -5.41 10.59 -4.57
C GLN A 10 -4.38 10.21 -3.51
N LEU A 11 -3.11 10.07 -3.90
CA LEU A 11 -2.05 9.75 -2.97
C LEU A 11 -1.88 10.89 -1.97
N GLU A 12 -1.79 10.56 -0.70
CA GLU A 12 -1.55 11.53 0.35
C GLU A 12 -0.07 11.59 0.74
N ASP A 13 0.40 12.80 1.03
CA ASP A 13 1.80 13.10 1.36
C ASP A 13 2.30 12.41 2.64
N LYS A 14 1.39 11.98 3.52
CA LYS A 14 1.72 11.20 4.72
C LYS A 14 2.06 9.73 4.45
N THR A 15 1.97 9.28 3.20
CA THR A 15 2.47 7.97 2.75
C THR A 15 3.95 7.84 3.07
N LYS A 16 4.35 6.73 3.70
CA LYS A 16 5.72 6.55 4.17
C LYS A 16 6.16 5.09 4.20
N LEU A 17 7.47 4.91 4.11
CA LEU A 17 8.14 3.68 4.52
C LEU A 17 8.72 3.89 5.93
N THR A 18 8.47 2.95 6.83
CA THR A 18 9.18 2.85 8.11
C THR A 18 10.53 2.16 7.90
N SER A 19 10.60 1.18 6.98
CA SER A 19 11.83 0.50 6.56
C SER A 19 11.80 0.20 5.06
N GLY A 20 12.97 0.12 4.43
CA GLY A 20 13.11 -0.07 2.99
C GLY A 20 13.19 1.24 2.21
N ARG A 21 13.15 1.12 0.88
CA ARG A 21 13.07 2.25 -0.06
C ARG A 21 12.09 1.93 -1.19
N TRP A 22 11.51 2.97 -1.79
CA TRP A 22 10.68 2.78 -2.97
C TRP A 22 11.57 2.54 -4.21
N ARG A 23 11.38 1.41 -4.88
CA ARG A 23 11.87 1.20 -6.26
C ARG A 23 10.92 1.84 -7.26
N THR A 24 9.61 1.68 -7.01
CA THR A 24 8.53 2.34 -7.74
C THR A 24 7.58 2.96 -6.72
N SER A 25 7.68 4.27 -6.52
CA SER A 25 6.90 5.00 -5.53
C SER A 25 5.40 5.01 -5.86
N PRO A 26 4.53 5.04 -4.83
CA PRO A 26 3.10 5.25 -4.99
C PRO A 26 2.77 6.51 -5.80
N THR A 27 1.67 6.46 -6.55
CA THR A 27 1.09 7.60 -7.29
C THR A 27 -0.42 7.50 -7.27
N ASN A 28 -1.12 8.56 -7.70
CA ASN A 28 -2.56 8.52 -7.88
C ASN A 28 -3.00 7.34 -8.77
N VAL A 29 -4.13 6.72 -8.44
CA VAL A 29 -4.69 5.59 -9.19
C VAL A 29 -6.06 5.99 -9.74
N ALA A 30 -6.16 6.17 -11.05
CA ALA A 30 -7.41 6.51 -11.71
C ALA A 30 -8.47 5.41 -11.52
N ARG A 31 -9.75 5.76 -11.62
CA ARG A 31 -10.84 4.77 -11.51
C ARG A 31 -10.68 3.65 -12.54
N ASP A 32 -11.05 2.44 -12.16
CA ASP A 32 -11.02 1.25 -13.01
C ASP A 32 -9.63 0.90 -13.59
N THR A 33 -8.56 1.42 -12.98
CA THR A 33 -7.17 1.10 -13.35
C THR A 33 -6.45 0.28 -12.29
N ILE A 34 -5.40 -0.42 -12.73
CA ILE A 34 -4.49 -1.17 -11.88
C ILE A 34 -3.12 -0.51 -11.93
N LYS A 35 -2.53 -0.25 -10.77
CA LYS A 35 -1.13 0.20 -10.63
C LYS A 35 -0.37 -0.68 -9.65
N THR A 36 0.92 -0.87 -9.94
CA THR A 36 1.85 -1.61 -9.10
C THR A 36 2.90 -0.65 -8.55
N PHE A 37 3.13 -0.72 -7.25
CA PHE A 37 4.19 -0.01 -6.55
C PHE A 37 5.12 -1.06 -5.93
N VAL A 38 6.39 -0.71 -5.77
CA VAL A 38 7.42 -1.66 -5.34
C VAL A 38 8.30 -0.98 -4.31
N ALA A 39 8.31 -1.52 -3.10
CA ALA A 39 9.31 -1.22 -2.09
C ALA A 39 10.33 -2.36 -2.04
N GLU A 40 11.57 -2.04 -1.68
CA GLU A 40 12.66 -3.00 -1.54
C GLU A 40 13.45 -2.75 -0.26
N SER A 41 14.00 -3.82 0.31
CA SER A 41 14.92 -3.74 1.43
C SER A 41 16.23 -3.12 0.95
N HIS A 42 16.89 -2.31 1.79
CA HIS A 42 18.13 -1.62 1.43
C HIS A 42 19.28 -1.91 2.40
N GLY A 43 19.18 -2.98 3.20
CA GLY A 43 20.18 -3.33 4.22
C GLY A 43 20.26 -4.82 4.53
N PHE A 44 21.41 -5.23 5.07
CA PHE A 44 21.64 -6.59 5.55
C PHE A 44 20.75 -6.87 6.77
N MET A 45 19.99 -7.97 6.72
CA MET A 45 19.03 -8.36 7.77
C MET A 45 17.89 -7.34 8.04
N THR A 46 17.49 -6.55 7.04
CA THR A 46 16.38 -5.59 7.17
C THR A 46 15.16 -6.02 6.34
N GLY A 47 13.98 -5.81 6.90
CA GLY A 47 12.69 -5.97 6.20
C GLY A 47 12.22 -4.69 5.51
N ILE A 48 11.04 -4.77 4.90
CA ILE A 48 10.33 -3.66 4.27
C ILE A 48 9.05 -3.42 5.07
N GLU A 49 8.83 -2.19 5.52
CA GLU A 49 7.57 -1.83 6.18
C GLU A 49 7.12 -0.46 5.70
N GLY A 50 5.83 -0.33 5.41
CA GLY A 50 5.25 0.95 5.03
C GLY A 50 3.74 1.00 5.09
N ILE A 51 3.25 2.21 4.90
CA ILE A 51 1.83 2.50 4.79
C ILE A 51 1.59 3.51 3.67
N ILE A 52 0.62 3.20 2.81
CA ILE A 52 0.15 4.08 1.74
C ILE A 52 -1.22 4.61 2.12
N TYR A 53 -1.39 5.92 2.02
CA TYR A 53 -2.67 6.59 2.25
C TYR A 53 -3.22 7.15 0.94
N PHE A 54 -4.51 6.92 0.70
CA PHE A 54 -5.24 7.50 -0.41
C PHE A 54 -6.50 8.21 0.07
N SER A 55 -6.72 9.43 -0.42
CA SER A 55 -8.01 10.10 -0.33
C SER A 55 -8.93 9.68 -1.47
N VAL A 56 -10.18 9.36 -1.14
CA VAL A 56 -11.26 9.16 -2.11
C VAL A 56 -12.03 10.47 -2.24
N ASN A 57 -11.57 11.35 -3.14
CA ASN A 57 -12.20 12.64 -3.43
C ASN A 57 -12.44 13.53 -2.18
N GLY A 58 -11.61 13.41 -1.14
CA GLY A 58 -11.77 14.15 0.12
C GLY A 58 -12.86 13.61 1.07
N GLU A 59 -13.55 12.53 0.72
CA GLU A 59 -14.68 12.00 1.51
C GLU A 59 -14.29 10.87 2.46
N ALA A 60 -13.28 10.09 2.08
CA ALA A 60 -12.78 8.95 2.81
C ALA A 60 -11.26 8.82 2.64
N GLU A 61 -10.64 8.16 3.61
CA GLU A 61 -9.24 7.80 3.62
C GLU A 61 -9.12 6.27 3.60
N ILE A 62 -8.31 5.79 2.66
CA ILE A 62 -7.91 4.39 2.55
C ILE A 62 -6.48 4.29 3.05
N SER A 63 -6.23 3.39 4.00
CA SER A 63 -4.90 3.08 4.49
C SER A 63 -4.52 1.65 4.12
N LEU A 64 -3.32 1.47 3.56
CA LEU A 64 -2.80 0.17 3.12
C LEU A 64 -1.44 -0.05 3.79
N HIS A 65 -1.39 -0.95 4.78
CA HIS A 65 -0.16 -1.30 5.49
C HIS A 65 0.44 -2.59 4.91
N PHE A 66 1.77 -2.61 4.80
CA PHE A 66 2.51 -3.81 4.43
C PHE A 66 3.79 -3.90 5.27
N ASP A 67 4.10 -5.12 5.68
CA ASP A 67 5.28 -5.47 6.45
C ASP A 67 5.82 -6.82 5.94
N ASN A 68 7.01 -6.80 5.34
CA ASN A 68 7.77 -8.00 4.97
C ASN A 68 9.07 -7.98 5.80
N PRO A 69 9.09 -8.62 6.99
CA PRO A 69 10.26 -8.64 7.86
C PRO A 69 11.35 -9.59 7.33
N TYR A 70 12.62 -9.34 7.68
CA TYR A 70 13.73 -10.24 7.32
C TYR A 70 13.56 -11.67 7.87
N VAL A 71 12.90 -11.81 9.03
CA VAL A 71 12.51 -13.10 9.62
C VAL A 71 11.06 -12.97 10.10
N GLY A 72 10.20 -13.87 9.66
CA GLY A 72 8.78 -13.91 10.03
C GLY A 72 7.87 -14.09 8.84
N SER A 73 6.60 -13.75 9.01
CA SER A 73 5.59 -13.81 7.96
C SER A 73 5.24 -12.42 7.46
N ASN A 74 5.02 -12.29 6.17
CA ASN A 74 4.49 -11.08 5.56
C ASN A 74 3.12 -10.72 6.14
N LYS A 75 2.90 -9.44 6.41
CA LYS A 75 1.61 -8.88 6.81
C LYS A 75 1.17 -7.83 5.79
N TYR A 76 -0.11 -7.88 5.47
CA TYR A 76 -0.76 -6.90 4.61
C TYR A 76 -2.11 -6.61 5.20
N ASP A 77 -2.41 -5.34 5.40
CA ASP A 77 -3.69 -4.86 5.93
C ASP A 77 -4.18 -3.70 5.06
N GLY A 78 -5.49 -3.54 5.00
CA GLY A 78 -6.13 -2.45 4.30
C GLY A 78 -7.42 -2.06 5.01
N SER A 79 -7.61 -0.77 5.27
CA SER A 79 -8.81 -0.25 5.92
C SER A 79 -9.28 1.06 5.30
N SER A 80 -10.55 1.37 5.54
CA SER A 80 -11.21 2.63 5.19
C SER A 80 -11.78 3.26 6.45
N ASP A 81 -11.70 4.59 6.57
CA ASP A 81 -12.37 5.33 7.66
C ASP A 81 -13.90 5.45 7.44
N LYS A 82 -14.39 5.14 6.24
CA LYS A 82 -15.82 5.09 5.89
C LYS A 82 -16.23 3.69 5.49
N ALA A 83 -17.31 3.20 6.09
CA ALA A 83 -17.92 1.89 5.77
C ALA A 83 -18.43 1.75 4.33
N ALA A 84 -18.57 2.86 3.60
CA ALA A 84 -18.96 2.86 2.19
C ALA A 84 -17.86 2.32 1.25
N TYR A 85 -16.62 2.22 1.72
CA TYR A 85 -15.49 1.70 0.96
C TYR A 85 -14.93 0.47 1.65
N GLU A 86 -14.85 -0.63 0.90
CA GLU A 86 -14.24 -1.87 1.32
C GLU A 86 -12.83 -1.98 0.72
N VAL A 87 -11.89 -2.47 1.53
CA VAL A 87 -10.54 -2.76 1.09
C VAL A 87 -10.31 -4.26 1.21
N ILE A 88 -9.99 -4.89 0.08
CA ILE A 88 -9.64 -6.31 0.03
C ILE A 88 -8.11 -6.40 -0.07
N ALA A 89 -7.45 -6.69 1.04
CA ALA A 89 -6.01 -6.95 1.07
C ALA A 89 -5.75 -8.43 0.80
N GLN A 90 -5.03 -8.72 -0.28
CA GLN A 90 -4.55 -10.07 -0.61
C GLN A 90 -3.03 -10.03 -0.71
N GLY A 91 -2.37 -10.67 0.25
CA GLY A 91 -0.91 -10.74 0.35
C GLY A 91 -0.33 -12.01 -0.28
N GLY A 92 0.91 -11.92 -0.75
CA GLY A 92 1.71 -13.08 -1.14
C GLY A 92 2.42 -13.70 0.07
N SER A 93 2.49 -15.03 0.13
CA SER A 93 3.13 -15.77 1.23
C SER A 93 4.65 -15.93 1.13
N GLY A 94 5.28 -15.37 0.09
CA GLY A 94 6.68 -15.68 -0.23
C GLY A 94 7.52 -14.48 -0.64
N ASP A 95 8.78 -14.55 -0.25
CA ASP A 95 9.86 -13.72 -0.79
C ASP A 95 9.96 -13.91 -2.30
N ILE A 96 10.10 -12.80 -3.02
CA ILE A 96 10.53 -12.82 -4.42
C ILE A 96 12.04 -12.59 -4.37
N SER A 97 12.80 -13.68 -4.21
CA SER A 97 14.27 -13.69 -4.32
C SER A 97 14.74 -13.54 -5.76
#